data_AF-B7QCN9-F1
#
_entry.id   AF-B7QCN9-F1
#
_cell.length_a   1.000
_cell.length_b   1.000
_cell.length_c   1.000
_cell.angle_alpha   90.00
_cell.angle_beta   90.00
_cell.angle_gamma   90.00
#
_symmetry.space_group_name_H-M   'P 1'
#
loop_
_entity.id
_entity.type
_entity.pdbx_description
1 polymer ?
#
loop_
_entity_poly.entity_id
_entity_poly.type
_entity_poly.pdbx_seq_one_letter_code
_entity_poly.pdbx_strand_id
1 'polypeptide(L)'
;MIQGTPTATPTAQPELPMIVPEFDLLKSKIVREAMMSLRPEKLKEHLQYVKTLQVIDAKGDVVMDAGMHEAAIPGIDTDSVPGYLAYSPTGTVEGDIIFVNYGTYPDFDKLEKNNISVKGFICLARYGGGHRGEKVRNCHERGGIATIIFSDPKAVSPLGLDKVYPNSQFVDGTALQRGALYTYGDPETPGYPSIKEALRYPNTSDMPQIPGLVIGYDDARLLFGYMGGDVVETTPELTAKWNMTYRRGPLKPEHAGMKVRLTVNNEWKRVEVFNVIGVLKGSHEPDRYSMLGNHHDAWARGTIDPSSATAPMLEQAYVLGQLVKKGIWRPRRSIIFGVWAAEEIAIAGSGEWVEARPSFVPYASPSLKNTFYTAAQLVPHGNQTLLEFWREFENVIAPALPDVRLTHGGADNNAFNFYAGIPAVALTFRPDPKKYSATYASYHTAYETVDLYERFIDKDYSGMKRCAQTQLVLTLYLSEAELLPYNMMDLGDALSTAYGKLEPKFTPYKDHTIDIGEKMLVPFLLGGLTHH
;
A
#
# COMPACT_ATOMS: atom_id res chain seq x y z
N MET A 1 14.01 -14.44 -43.01
CA MET A 1 14.52 -14.09 -44.35
C MET A 1 13.39 -13.45 -45.16
N ILE A 2 13.74 -12.40 -45.93
CA ILE A 2 12.95 -11.59 -46.88
C ILE A 2 11.95 -10.61 -46.20
N GLN A 3 12.30 -9.34 -45.95
CA GLN A 3 12.44 -8.12 -46.80
C GLN A 3 11.13 -7.42 -47.20
N GLY A 4 11.05 -6.13 -46.86
CA GLY A 4 10.11 -5.15 -47.44
C GLY A 4 9.71 -4.03 -46.46
N THR A 5 10.50 -2.95 -46.38
CA THR A 5 9.99 -1.64 -45.92
C THR A 5 9.31 -0.92 -47.09
N PRO A 6 8.22 -0.20 -46.83
CA PRO A 6 8.30 1.25 -47.00
C PRO A 6 7.62 2.04 -45.87
N THR A 7 8.34 3.04 -45.36
CA THR A 7 7.87 4.33 -44.83
C THR A 7 6.50 4.38 -44.13
N ALA A 8 6.50 4.34 -42.80
CA ALA A 8 5.38 4.84 -42.01
C ALA A 8 5.55 6.36 -41.77
N THR A 9 4.68 7.15 -42.40
CA THR A 9 4.23 8.46 -41.89
C THR A 9 3.84 8.33 -40.40
N PRO A 10 3.91 9.39 -39.58
CA PRO A 10 3.56 9.32 -38.16
C PRO A 10 2.05 9.08 -38.04
N THR A 11 1.66 7.81 -37.95
CA THR A 11 0.29 7.40 -37.66
C THR A 11 0.02 7.69 -36.20
N ALA A 12 -1.02 8.51 -36.00
CA ALA A 12 -1.89 8.68 -34.84
C ALA A 12 -1.36 8.17 -33.49
N GLN A 13 -1.37 9.08 -32.50
CA GLN A 13 -1.30 8.72 -31.10
C GLN A 13 -2.23 7.53 -30.82
N PRO A 14 -1.80 6.50 -30.07
CA PRO A 14 -2.66 5.40 -29.70
C PRO A 14 -3.92 5.95 -29.04
N GLU A 15 -5.09 5.46 -29.47
CA GLU A 15 -6.38 5.85 -28.91
C GLU A 15 -6.32 5.73 -27.39
N LEU A 16 -6.49 6.88 -26.73
CA LEU A 16 -6.42 7.02 -25.27
C LEU A 16 -7.46 6.10 -24.59
N PRO A 17 -7.16 5.55 -23.41
CA PRO A 17 -8.12 4.74 -22.66
C PRO A 17 -9.40 5.54 -22.43
N MET A 18 -10.54 4.87 -22.62
CA MET A 18 -11.92 5.32 -22.48
C MET A 18 -12.08 6.69 -21.77
N ILE A 19 -11.88 7.77 -22.52
CA ILE A 19 -12.09 9.13 -22.03
C ILE A 19 -13.59 9.30 -21.99
N VAL A 20 -14.19 9.33 -20.80
CA VAL A 20 -15.62 9.66 -20.66
C VAL A 20 -15.75 11.16 -20.89
N PRO A 21 -16.29 11.62 -22.05
CA PRO A 21 -16.46 13.03 -22.28
C PRO A 21 -17.64 13.48 -21.41
N GLU A 22 -17.32 14.34 -20.45
CA GLU A 22 -18.26 15.23 -19.77
C GLU A 22 -19.28 14.64 -18.74
N PHE A 23 -18.96 14.97 -17.47
CA PHE A 23 -19.86 15.45 -16.40
C PHE A 23 -20.70 14.51 -15.54
N ASP A 24 -20.64 13.19 -15.69
CA ASP A 24 -21.34 12.33 -14.74
C ASP A 24 -20.65 10.98 -14.51
N LEU A 25 -19.42 11.00 -13.96
CA LEU A 25 -18.71 9.78 -13.55
C LEU A 25 -19.59 8.88 -12.68
N LEU A 26 -20.42 9.48 -11.81
CA LEU A 26 -21.35 8.75 -10.94
C LEU A 26 -22.54 8.10 -11.67
N LYS A 27 -23.03 8.67 -12.77
CA LYS A 27 -24.13 8.07 -13.56
C LYS A 27 -23.67 7.28 -14.77
N SER A 28 -22.37 7.31 -15.08
CA SER A 28 -21.83 6.57 -16.20
C SER A 28 -21.89 5.07 -15.91
N LYS A 29 -22.70 4.36 -16.71
CA LYS A 29 -22.78 2.90 -16.67
C LYS A 29 -21.40 2.25 -16.84
N ILE A 30 -20.58 2.82 -17.73
CA ILE A 30 -19.20 2.41 -17.99
C ILE A 30 -18.34 2.50 -16.73
N VAL A 31 -18.42 3.62 -15.98
CA VAL A 31 -17.67 3.80 -14.74
C VAL A 31 -18.11 2.76 -13.71
N ARG A 32 -19.43 2.53 -13.62
CA ARG A 32 -19.99 1.52 -12.73
C ARG A 32 -19.54 0.10 -13.11
N GLU A 33 -19.52 -0.23 -14.40
CA GLU A 33 -19.06 -1.53 -14.90
C GLU A 33 -17.55 -1.73 -14.68
N ALA A 34 -16.74 -0.69 -14.92
CA ALA A 34 -15.31 -0.69 -14.64
C ALA A 34 -15.03 -0.91 -13.15
N MET A 35 -15.71 -0.19 -12.26
CA MET A 35 -15.59 -0.36 -10.80
C MET A 35 -16.12 -1.72 -10.30
N MET A 36 -17.04 -2.35 -11.04
CA MET A 36 -17.56 -3.68 -10.71
C MET A 36 -16.71 -4.82 -11.30
N SER A 37 -15.69 -4.53 -12.10
CA SER A 37 -14.88 -5.54 -12.79
C SER A 37 -13.93 -6.30 -11.85
N LEU A 38 -13.44 -5.64 -10.81
CA LEU A 38 -12.43 -6.18 -9.88
C LEU A 38 -12.98 -6.49 -8.48
N ARG A 39 -14.29 -6.67 -8.34
CA ARG A 39 -14.87 -7.00 -7.03
C ARG A 39 -14.59 -8.45 -6.64
N PRO A 40 -14.44 -8.73 -5.33
CA PRO A 40 -14.22 -10.08 -4.82
C PRO A 40 -15.21 -11.12 -5.35
N GLU A 41 -16.49 -10.77 -5.56
CA GLU A 41 -17.49 -11.71 -6.06
C GLU A 41 -17.20 -12.21 -7.48
N LYS A 42 -16.73 -11.33 -8.38
CA LYS A 42 -16.29 -11.74 -9.73
C LYS A 42 -14.97 -12.49 -9.70
N LEU A 43 -14.07 -12.09 -8.79
CA LEU A 43 -12.80 -12.78 -8.59
C LEU A 43 -13.00 -14.22 -8.09
N LYS A 44 -14.00 -14.47 -7.23
CA LYS A 44 -14.39 -15.83 -6.79
C LYS A 44 -14.74 -16.76 -7.95
N GLU A 45 -15.32 -16.25 -9.04
CA GLU A 45 -15.68 -17.05 -10.22
C GLU A 45 -14.45 -17.46 -11.06
N HIS A 46 -13.34 -16.72 -10.94
CA HIS A 46 -12.16 -16.88 -11.79
C HIS A 46 -10.94 -17.49 -11.07
N LEU A 47 -10.97 -17.60 -9.74
CA LEU A 47 -9.78 -17.93 -8.96
C LEU A 47 -10.01 -19.19 -8.11
N GLN A 48 -9.33 -20.27 -8.47
CA GLN A 48 -9.20 -21.44 -7.61
C GLN A 48 -8.13 -21.16 -6.56
N TYR A 49 -8.53 -20.69 -5.38
CA TYR A 49 -7.61 -20.58 -4.25
C TYR A 49 -7.70 -21.85 -3.40
N VAL A 50 -6.66 -22.67 -3.42
CA VAL A 50 -6.46 -23.66 -2.35
C VAL A 50 -5.21 -23.26 -1.59
N LYS A 51 -5.41 -22.82 -0.34
CA LYS A 51 -4.33 -22.79 0.64
C LYS A 51 -4.66 -23.74 1.77
N THR A 52 -3.69 -24.53 2.22
CA THR A 52 -3.82 -25.28 3.47
C THR A 52 -2.54 -25.10 4.27
N LEU A 53 -2.71 -24.90 5.56
CA LEU A 53 -1.61 -24.95 6.53
C LEU A 53 -1.98 -25.97 7.59
N GLN A 54 -1.21 -27.04 7.63
CA GLN A 54 -1.47 -28.17 8.50
C GLN A 54 -0.23 -28.48 9.34
N VAL A 55 -0.44 -28.92 10.58
CA VAL A 55 0.56 -29.71 11.28
C VAL A 55 0.16 -31.17 11.09
N ILE A 56 1.09 -31.96 10.59
CA ILE A 56 0.91 -33.39 10.36
C ILE A 56 1.80 -34.18 11.32
N ASP A 57 1.31 -35.32 11.78
CA ASP A 57 2.11 -36.23 12.59
C ASP A 57 3.06 -37.09 11.74
N ALA A 58 3.82 -37.97 12.39
CA ALA A 58 4.76 -38.87 11.71
C ALA A 58 4.10 -39.88 10.75
N LYS A 59 2.79 -40.09 10.85
CA LYS A 59 2.00 -40.94 9.94
C LYS A 59 1.39 -40.14 8.79
N GLY A 60 1.45 -38.82 8.86
CA GLY A 60 0.83 -37.91 7.91
C GLY A 60 -0.61 -37.52 8.28
N ASP A 61 -1.08 -37.89 9.47
CA ASP A 61 -2.40 -37.52 9.97
C ASP A 61 -2.40 -36.04 10.38
N VAL A 62 -3.44 -35.31 10.00
CA VAL A 62 -3.59 -33.87 10.30
C VAL A 62 -3.98 -33.69 11.76
N VAL A 63 -3.15 -32.99 12.53
CA VAL A 63 -3.38 -32.69 13.97
C VAL A 63 -3.74 -31.22 14.24
N MET A 64 -3.47 -30.35 13.27
CA MET A 64 -3.91 -28.96 13.23
C MET A 64 -4.18 -28.58 11.78
N ASP A 65 -5.27 -27.86 11.53
CA ASP A 65 -5.58 -27.28 10.22
C ASP A 65 -5.98 -25.81 10.41
N ALA A 66 -5.35 -24.90 9.68
CA ALA A 66 -5.55 -23.46 9.82
C ALA A 66 -6.81 -22.98 9.08
N GLY A 67 -7.40 -21.89 9.57
CA GLY A 67 -8.57 -21.28 8.96
C GLY A 67 -8.28 -20.69 7.57
N MET A 68 -9.17 -20.96 6.60
CA MET A 68 -9.11 -20.33 5.27
C MET A 68 -9.86 -19.00 5.18
N HIS A 69 -10.83 -18.80 6.07
CA HIS A 69 -11.73 -17.65 6.12
C HIS A 69 -11.79 -17.07 7.53
N GLU A 70 -12.02 -15.76 7.59
CA GLU A 70 -12.43 -15.07 8.81
C GLU A 70 -13.77 -15.59 9.35
N ALA A 71 -14.00 -15.42 10.65
CA ALA A 71 -15.26 -15.80 11.28
C ALA A 71 -16.44 -14.97 10.74
N ALA A 72 -17.59 -15.63 10.54
CA ALA A 72 -18.81 -14.93 10.17
C ALA A 72 -19.36 -14.16 11.38
N ILE A 73 -19.80 -12.92 11.16
CA ILE A 73 -20.42 -12.09 12.19
C ILE A 73 -21.92 -11.94 11.87
N PRO A 74 -22.84 -12.41 12.74
CA PRO A 74 -24.27 -12.32 12.47
C PRO A 74 -24.73 -10.89 12.19
N GLY A 75 -25.38 -10.70 11.03
CA GLY A 75 -25.91 -9.40 10.61
C GLY A 75 -24.90 -8.45 9.97
N ILE A 76 -23.62 -8.84 9.88
CA ILE A 76 -22.57 -8.08 9.20
C ILE A 76 -22.02 -8.95 8.07
N ASP A 77 -21.99 -8.39 6.87
CA ASP A 77 -21.47 -9.10 5.70
C ASP A 77 -19.93 -9.15 5.73
N THR A 78 -19.40 -10.27 6.21
CA THR A 78 -17.96 -10.59 6.24
C THR A 78 -17.58 -11.65 5.21
N ASP A 79 -18.42 -11.91 4.20
CA ASP A 79 -18.08 -12.84 3.13
C ASP A 79 -16.98 -12.25 2.22
N SER A 80 -15.94 -13.03 1.98
CA SER A 80 -14.78 -12.62 1.17
C SER A 80 -14.10 -13.82 0.51
N VAL A 81 -13.20 -13.57 -0.43
CA VAL A 81 -12.26 -14.59 -0.93
C VAL A 81 -11.44 -15.15 0.24
N PRO A 82 -10.94 -16.40 0.21
CA PRO A 82 -10.04 -16.90 1.25
C PRO A 82 -8.85 -15.96 1.48
N GLY A 83 -8.24 -15.96 2.66
CA GLY A 83 -7.02 -15.17 2.86
C GLY A 83 -5.89 -15.72 1.98
N TYR A 84 -5.24 -14.93 1.15
CA TYR A 84 -4.12 -15.38 0.32
C TYR A 84 -3.10 -14.26 0.12
N LEU A 85 -1.93 -14.64 -0.41
CA LEU A 85 -0.91 -13.71 -0.86
C LEU A 85 -0.84 -13.76 -2.39
N ALA A 86 -1.21 -12.68 -3.08
CA ALA A 86 -1.09 -12.63 -4.54
C ALA A 86 0.38 -12.72 -4.95
N TYR A 87 0.60 -13.35 -6.11
CA TYR A 87 1.90 -13.70 -6.65
C TYR A 87 2.69 -14.72 -5.82
N SER A 88 2.10 -15.34 -4.79
CA SER A 88 2.74 -16.48 -4.17
C SER A 88 2.73 -17.68 -5.12
N PRO A 89 3.88 -18.35 -5.35
CA PRO A 89 3.97 -19.49 -6.26
C PRO A 89 3.25 -20.71 -5.69
N THR A 90 2.73 -21.53 -6.60
CA THR A 90 2.08 -22.80 -6.27
C THR A 90 3.11 -23.84 -5.84
N GLY A 91 2.77 -24.61 -4.81
CA GLY A 91 3.57 -25.71 -4.33
C GLY A 91 3.09 -26.24 -2.98
N THR A 92 3.46 -27.49 -2.70
CA THR A 92 3.35 -28.09 -1.36
C THR A 92 4.75 -28.29 -0.80
N VAL A 93 4.99 -27.76 0.39
CA VAL A 93 6.22 -27.99 1.14
C VAL A 93 5.90 -28.57 2.50
N GLU A 94 6.80 -29.41 3.00
CA GLU A 94 6.77 -29.92 4.37
C GLU A 94 8.11 -29.67 5.01
N GLY A 95 8.10 -29.12 6.21
CA GLY A 95 9.32 -28.84 6.93
C GLY A 95 9.08 -28.50 8.39
N ASP A 96 10.19 -28.24 9.06
CA ASP A 96 10.17 -27.63 10.39
C ASP A 96 9.94 -26.12 10.25
N ILE A 97 9.61 -25.45 11.35
CA ILE A 97 9.18 -24.05 11.38
C ILE A 97 10.11 -23.21 12.28
N ILE A 98 10.44 -22.00 11.83
CA ILE A 98 11.29 -21.08 12.58
C ILE A 98 10.71 -19.67 12.61
N PHE A 99 10.60 -19.09 13.81
CA PHE A 99 10.11 -17.73 14.00
C PHE A 99 11.22 -16.70 13.74
N VAL A 100 10.99 -15.87 12.72
CA VAL A 100 11.95 -14.88 12.21
C VAL A 100 11.57 -13.44 12.59
N ASN A 101 10.76 -13.27 13.64
CA ASN A 101 10.27 -11.96 14.06
C ASN A 101 9.50 -11.24 12.94
N TYR A 102 9.89 -10.04 12.53
CA TYR A 102 9.25 -9.33 11.41
C TYR A 102 9.79 -9.81 10.05
N GLY A 103 10.79 -10.69 9.99
CA GLY A 103 11.37 -11.15 8.73
C GLY A 103 12.11 -10.06 7.96
N THR A 104 12.60 -9.04 8.66
CA THR A 104 13.40 -7.96 8.07
C THR A 104 14.85 -8.39 7.90
N TYR A 105 15.64 -7.72 7.03
CA TYR A 105 17.07 -7.98 6.92
C TYR A 105 17.78 -7.98 8.30
N PRO A 106 17.58 -6.97 9.18
CA PRO A 106 18.15 -6.98 10.53
C PRO A 106 17.73 -8.18 11.40
N ASP A 107 16.51 -8.70 11.23
CA ASP A 107 16.06 -9.89 11.98
C ASP A 107 16.84 -11.13 11.56
N PHE A 108 17.03 -11.32 10.25
CA PHE A 108 17.80 -12.44 9.74
C PHE A 108 19.31 -12.30 10.04
N ASP A 109 19.87 -11.11 9.90
CA ASP A 109 21.27 -10.85 10.28
C ASP A 109 21.51 -11.15 11.77
N LYS A 110 20.52 -10.89 12.63
CA LYS A 110 20.58 -11.26 14.05
C LYS A 110 20.52 -12.78 14.24
N LEU A 111 19.77 -13.53 13.44
CA LEU A 111 19.77 -14.99 13.49
C LEU A 111 21.15 -15.56 13.11
N GLU A 112 21.72 -15.08 12.01
CA GLU A 112 23.02 -15.52 11.52
C GLU A 112 24.16 -15.21 12.51
N LYS A 113 24.16 -14.01 13.10
CA LYS A 113 25.11 -13.64 14.16
C LYS A 113 25.04 -14.56 15.38
N ASN A 114 23.88 -15.18 15.63
CA ASN A 114 23.68 -16.15 16.69
C ASN A 114 23.84 -17.60 16.20
N ASN A 115 24.40 -17.82 15.02
CA ASN A 115 24.58 -19.12 14.37
C ASN A 115 23.27 -19.91 14.16
N ILE A 116 22.15 -19.21 13.97
CA ILE A 116 20.86 -19.82 13.68
C ILE A 116 20.60 -19.72 12.16
N SER A 117 20.52 -20.87 11.49
CA SER A 117 20.19 -20.96 10.06
C SER A 117 18.70 -21.21 9.84
N VAL A 118 18.13 -20.56 8.81
CA VAL A 118 16.75 -20.80 8.34
C VAL A 118 16.70 -21.77 7.16
N LYS A 119 17.84 -22.32 6.72
CA LYS A 119 17.92 -23.18 5.54
C LYS A 119 17.09 -24.45 5.74
N GLY A 120 16.16 -24.71 4.83
CA GLY A 120 15.24 -25.85 4.90
C GLY A 120 14.04 -25.66 5.82
N PHE A 121 13.91 -24.52 6.50
CA PHE A 121 12.78 -24.21 7.38
C PHE A 121 11.68 -23.44 6.65
N ILE A 122 10.47 -23.58 7.16
CA ILE A 122 9.35 -22.68 6.90
C ILE A 122 9.49 -21.48 7.85
N CYS A 123 9.67 -20.28 7.33
CA CYS A 123 9.78 -19.06 8.14
C CYS A 123 8.40 -18.63 8.63
N LEU A 124 8.22 -18.41 9.93
CA LEU A 124 7.07 -17.76 10.53
C LEU A 124 7.42 -16.29 10.84
N ALA A 125 6.72 -15.35 10.22
CA ALA A 125 6.95 -13.92 10.39
C ALA A 125 5.65 -13.20 10.82
N ARG A 126 5.79 -12.15 11.63
CA ARG A 126 4.69 -11.20 11.89
C ARG A 126 4.67 -10.07 10.87
N TYR A 127 3.48 -9.57 10.54
CA TYR A 127 3.31 -8.32 9.80
C TYR A 127 3.98 -7.13 10.49
N GLY A 128 4.31 -6.08 9.73
CA GLY A 128 5.05 -4.90 10.18
C GLY A 128 6.55 -4.94 9.84
N GLY A 129 7.25 -3.81 10.02
CA GLY A 129 8.71 -3.75 9.80
C GLY A 129 9.20 -3.74 8.35
N GLY A 130 8.31 -3.75 7.35
CA GLY A 130 8.66 -3.75 5.93
C GLY A 130 7.53 -4.32 5.06
N HIS A 131 7.75 -4.38 3.74
CA HIS A 131 6.76 -4.95 2.83
C HIS A 131 6.69 -6.48 2.99
N ARG A 132 5.49 -7.06 2.81
CA ARG A 132 5.26 -8.50 2.99
C ARG A 132 6.07 -9.37 2.02
N GLY A 133 6.26 -8.90 0.78
CA GLY A 133 7.12 -9.52 -0.22
C GLY A 133 8.57 -9.66 0.22
N GLU A 134 9.09 -8.66 0.95
CA GLU A 134 10.47 -8.70 1.45
C GLU A 134 10.66 -9.82 2.48
N LYS A 135 9.65 -10.12 3.30
CA LYS A 135 9.72 -11.23 4.27
C LYS A 135 9.93 -12.57 3.55
N VAL A 136 9.17 -12.79 2.47
CA VAL A 136 9.25 -13.99 1.64
C VAL A 136 10.60 -14.06 0.93
N ARG A 137 11.03 -12.94 0.31
CA ARG A 137 12.33 -12.84 -0.36
C ARG A 137 13.50 -13.10 0.61
N ASN A 138 13.50 -12.46 1.76
CA ASN A 138 14.57 -12.58 2.75
C ASN A 138 14.70 -14.01 3.29
N CYS A 139 13.57 -14.71 3.48
CA CYS A 139 13.56 -16.13 3.83
C CYS A 139 14.15 -17.00 2.71
N HIS A 140 13.75 -16.74 1.46
CA HIS A 140 14.24 -17.45 0.28
C HIS A 140 15.75 -17.28 0.07
N GLU A 141 16.25 -16.04 0.13
CA GLU A 141 17.68 -15.70 -0.04
C GLU A 141 18.59 -16.44 0.96
N ARG A 142 18.03 -16.89 2.10
CA ARG A 142 18.75 -17.64 3.16
C ARG A 142 18.43 -19.13 3.16
N GLY A 143 17.78 -19.62 2.12
CA GLY A 143 17.49 -21.03 1.88
C GLY A 143 16.26 -21.57 2.62
N GLY A 144 15.40 -20.71 3.16
CA GLY A 144 14.09 -21.12 3.65
C GLY A 144 13.18 -21.57 2.51
N ILE A 145 12.23 -22.45 2.82
CA ILE A 145 11.44 -23.18 1.80
C ILE A 145 10.01 -22.69 1.64
N ALA A 146 9.48 -21.95 2.62
CA ALA A 146 8.22 -21.22 2.53
C ALA A 146 8.14 -20.16 3.64
N THR A 147 7.16 -19.26 3.55
CA THR A 147 6.91 -18.23 4.57
C THR A 147 5.45 -18.18 5.00
N ILE A 148 5.19 -18.19 6.30
CA ILE A 148 3.89 -17.97 6.93
C ILE A 148 3.91 -16.57 7.54
N ILE A 149 2.90 -15.76 7.22
CA ILE A 149 2.76 -14.40 7.75
C ILE A 149 1.49 -14.32 8.60
N PHE A 150 1.59 -13.74 9.81
CA PHE A 150 0.42 -13.50 10.67
C PHE A 150 0.37 -12.06 11.18
N SER A 151 -0.83 -11.59 11.50
CA SER A 151 -1.03 -10.29 12.15
C SER A 151 -0.83 -10.43 13.66
N ASP A 152 0.25 -9.87 14.21
CA ASP A 152 0.53 -9.97 15.66
C ASP A 152 -0.60 -9.31 16.47
N PRO A 153 -1.20 -9.99 17.47
CA PRO A 153 -2.33 -9.44 18.21
C PRO A 153 -1.95 -8.20 19.03
N LYS A 154 -0.67 -7.92 19.28
CA LYS A 154 -0.25 -6.63 19.84
C LYS A 154 -0.59 -5.46 18.92
N ALA A 155 -0.55 -5.68 17.61
CA ALA A 155 -0.87 -4.66 16.62
C ALA A 155 -2.37 -4.60 16.33
N VAL A 156 -3.04 -5.75 16.25
CA VAL A 156 -4.42 -5.83 15.75
C VAL A 156 -5.49 -6.08 16.81
N SER A 157 -5.10 -6.48 18.03
CA SER A 157 -5.97 -6.72 19.19
C SER A 157 -5.34 -6.20 20.50
N PRO A 158 -4.78 -4.97 20.57
CA PRO A 158 -4.01 -4.44 21.70
C PRO A 158 -4.78 -4.42 23.04
N LEU A 159 -6.12 -4.41 22.97
CA LEU A 159 -7.00 -4.37 24.14
C LEU A 159 -7.32 -5.75 24.74
N GLY A 160 -6.87 -6.84 24.14
CA GLY A 160 -7.20 -8.22 24.53
C GLY A 160 -8.26 -8.86 23.62
N LEU A 161 -8.43 -10.18 23.78
CA LEU A 161 -9.30 -11.02 22.92
C LEU A 161 -10.81 -10.77 23.11
N ASP A 162 -11.21 -10.15 24.22
CA ASP A 162 -12.60 -9.83 24.55
C ASP A 162 -13.09 -8.53 23.89
N LYS A 163 -12.15 -7.71 23.41
CA LYS A 163 -12.41 -6.37 22.84
C LYS A 163 -12.10 -6.33 21.36
N VAL A 164 -12.66 -7.29 20.62
CA VAL A 164 -12.52 -7.44 19.17
C VAL A 164 -13.86 -7.21 18.46
N TYR A 165 -13.82 -7.04 17.15
CA TYR A 165 -14.96 -6.84 16.27
C TYR A 165 -15.92 -8.02 16.41
N PRO A 166 -17.24 -7.78 16.61
CA PRO A 166 -17.99 -6.53 16.39
C PRO A 166 -18.02 -5.53 17.56
N ASN A 167 -17.34 -5.78 18.68
CA ASN A 167 -17.46 -4.94 19.88
C ASN A 167 -16.46 -3.77 19.93
N SER A 168 -15.48 -3.74 19.02
CA SER A 168 -14.51 -2.65 18.88
C SER A 168 -13.99 -2.56 17.43
N GLN A 169 -13.10 -1.60 17.14
CA GLN A 169 -12.37 -1.52 15.86
C GLN A 169 -11.26 -2.56 15.67
N PHE A 170 -10.92 -3.33 16.72
CA PHE A 170 -9.86 -4.34 16.68
C PHE A 170 -10.38 -5.64 16.13
N VAL A 171 -9.55 -6.46 15.51
CA VAL A 171 -10.00 -7.70 14.86
C VAL A 171 -9.69 -8.92 15.69
N ASP A 172 -10.50 -9.97 15.54
CA ASP A 172 -10.30 -11.25 16.23
C ASP A 172 -9.21 -12.11 15.57
N GLY A 173 -8.95 -13.28 16.18
CA GLY A 173 -7.82 -14.15 15.83
C GLY A 173 -7.94 -14.90 14.53
N THR A 174 -9.11 -14.86 13.89
CA THR A 174 -9.35 -15.40 12.55
C THR A 174 -9.04 -14.39 11.45
N ALA A 175 -8.77 -13.12 11.77
CA ALA A 175 -8.55 -12.07 10.77
C ALA A 175 -7.34 -12.35 9.85
N LEU A 176 -7.58 -12.35 8.53
CA LEU A 176 -6.58 -12.68 7.51
C LEU A 176 -6.21 -11.43 6.71
N GLN A 177 -5.06 -10.82 6.99
CA GLN A 177 -4.57 -9.70 6.20
C GLN A 177 -4.03 -10.21 4.85
N ARG A 178 -4.76 -9.95 3.77
CA ARG A 178 -4.37 -10.26 2.38
C ARG A 178 -3.30 -9.28 1.87
N GLY A 179 -2.76 -9.53 0.69
CA GLY A 179 -1.84 -8.60 0.04
C GLY A 179 -1.01 -9.22 -1.08
N ALA A 180 -0.48 -8.38 -1.97
CA ALA A 180 0.46 -8.80 -3.00
C ALA A 180 1.88 -8.94 -2.45
N LEU A 181 2.61 -9.93 -2.94
CA LEU A 181 4.05 -10.09 -2.66
C LEU A 181 4.93 -9.27 -3.60
N TYR A 182 4.41 -8.89 -4.77
CA TYR A 182 5.03 -7.98 -5.74
C TYR A 182 4.43 -6.59 -5.62
N THR A 183 5.21 -5.53 -5.92
CA THR A 183 4.92 -4.17 -5.43
C THR A 183 4.65 -3.11 -6.49
N TYR A 184 4.99 -3.33 -7.77
CA TYR A 184 4.88 -2.24 -8.75
C TYR A 184 4.70 -2.70 -10.20
N GLY A 185 3.61 -2.28 -10.84
CA GLY A 185 3.31 -2.52 -12.25
C GLY A 185 2.84 -3.94 -12.57
N ASP A 186 2.57 -4.19 -13.86
CA ASP A 186 2.47 -5.55 -14.40
C ASP A 186 3.87 -6.19 -14.41
N PRO A 187 4.08 -7.32 -13.70
CA PRO A 187 5.37 -7.97 -13.64
C PRO A 187 5.89 -8.46 -15.00
N GLU A 188 5.03 -8.61 -16.00
CA GLU A 188 5.42 -9.05 -17.34
C GLU A 188 5.81 -7.91 -18.28
N THR A 189 5.47 -6.65 -17.97
CA THR A 189 5.75 -5.48 -18.82
C THR A 189 6.50 -4.37 -18.09
N PRO A 190 7.63 -4.66 -17.42
CA PRO A 190 8.31 -3.64 -16.61
C PRO A 190 8.81 -2.47 -17.48
N GLY A 191 8.31 -1.26 -17.18
CA GLY A 191 8.76 -0.02 -17.79
C GLY A 191 8.03 0.37 -19.07
N TYR A 192 6.97 -0.35 -19.48
CA TYR A 192 6.15 -0.04 -20.65
C TYR A 192 4.74 -0.61 -20.51
N PRO A 193 3.72 0.05 -21.07
CA PRO A 193 2.34 -0.26 -20.75
C PRO A 193 1.92 -1.68 -21.19
N SER A 194 1.14 -2.33 -20.32
CA SER A 194 0.52 -3.65 -20.50
C SER A 194 -0.66 -3.60 -21.47
N ILE A 195 -0.38 -3.21 -22.71
CA ILE A 195 -1.33 -3.29 -23.83
C ILE A 195 -1.36 -4.71 -24.42
N LYS A 196 -2.35 -4.99 -25.26
CA LYS A 196 -2.56 -6.31 -25.87
C LYS A 196 -1.36 -6.76 -26.72
N GLU A 197 -0.72 -5.82 -27.39
CA GLU A 197 0.43 -6.04 -28.28
C GLU A 197 1.77 -5.98 -27.54
N ALA A 198 1.77 -5.72 -26.23
CA ALA A 198 2.98 -5.60 -25.44
C ALA A 198 3.80 -6.90 -25.48
N LEU A 199 5.12 -6.76 -25.59
CA LEU A 199 6.03 -7.86 -25.31
C LEU A 199 5.87 -8.25 -23.84
N ARG A 200 5.99 -9.54 -23.50
CA ARG A 200 5.76 -10.01 -22.13
C ARG A 200 6.90 -10.91 -21.68
N TYR A 201 7.41 -10.63 -20.48
CA TYR A 201 8.49 -11.39 -19.85
C TYR A 201 7.93 -12.16 -18.64
N PRO A 202 7.37 -13.36 -18.84
CA PRO A 202 6.89 -14.15 -17.71
C PRO A 202 8.05 -14.62 -16.83
N ASN A 203 7.78 -14.78 -15.54
CA ASN A 203 8.69 -15.41 -14.57
C ASN A 203 10.04 -14.69 -14.40
N THR A 204 9.99 -13.40 -14.07
CA THR A 204 11.17 -12.59 -13.72
C THR A 204 11.73 -13.02 -12.36
N SER A 205 13.03 -12.77 -12.13
CA SER A 205 13.71 -13.07 -10.85
C SER A 205 13.13 -12.30 -9.66
N ASP A 206 12.43 -11.19 -9.94
CA ASP A 206 11.83 -10.33 -8.92
C ASP A 206 10.53 -10.92 -8.37
N MET A 207 9.97 -11.93 -9.03
CA MET A 207 8.78 -12.62 -8.53
C MET A 207 9.10 -13.50 -7.31
N PRO A 208 8.13 -13.71 -6.39
CA PRO A 208 8.33 -14.57 -5.24
C PRO A 208 8.67 -16.00 -5.64
N GLN A 209 9.78 -16.53 -5.11
CA GLN A 209 10.34 -17.82 -5.52
C GLN A 209 9.94 -19.00 -4.62
N ILE A 210 9.38 -18.72 -3.43
CA ILE A 210 8.90 -19.75 -2.49
C ILE A 210 7.44 -19.51 -2.09
N PRO A 211 6.67 -20.57 -1.79
CA PRO A 211 5.31 -20.43 -1.31
C PRO A 211 5.20 -19.57 -0.06
N GLY A 212 4.14 -18.78 0.01
CA GLY A 212 3.85 -17.85 1.07
C GLY A 212 2.35 -17.82 1.35
N LEU A 213 1.95 -17.83 2.61
CA LEU A 213 0.54 -17.69 2.98
C LEU A 213 0.34 -16.84 4.23
N VAL A 214 -0.91 -16.43 4.43
CA VAL A 214 -1.36 -15.69 5.60
C VAL A 214 -2.23 -16.54 6.51
N ILE A 215 -2.07 -16.35 7.81
CA ILE A 215 -2.92 -16.93 8.86
C ILE A 215 -3.34 -15.87 9.87
N GLY A 216 -4.41 -16.19 10.60
CA GLY A 216 -4.83 -15.42 11.76
C GLY A 216 -3.91 -15.67 12.96
N TYR A 217 -4.00 -14.82 13.98
CA TYR A 217 -3.18 -14.99 15.18
C TYR A 217 -3.64 -16.14 16.07
N ASP A 218 -4.88 -16.64 15.93
CA ASP A 218 -5.30 -17.87 16.63
C ASP A 218 -4.54 -19.09 16.12
N ASP A 219 -4.39 -19.22 14.80
CA ASP A 219 -3.58 -20.28 14.19
C ASP A 219 -2.10 -20.10 14.54
N ALA A 220 -1.59 -18.87 14.52
CA ALA A 220 -0.21 -18.61 14.94
C ALA A 220 0.03 -19.01 16.41
N ARG A 221 -0.94 -18.74 17.30
CA ARG A 221 -0.89 -19.15 18.70
C ARG A 221 -0.84 -20.68 18.85
N LEU A 222 -1.61 -21.41 18.05
CA LEU A 222 -1.54 -22.88 18.01
C LEU A 222 -0.17 -23.36 17.53
N LEU A 223 0.37 -22.78 16.45
CA LEU A 223 1.74 -23.11 15.95
C LEU A 223 2.79 -22.88 17.03
N PHE A 224 2.78 -21.74 17.73
CA PHE A 224 3.70 -21.48 18.83
C PHE A 224 3.59 -22.50 19.98
N GLY A 225 2.42 -23.13 20.16
CA GLY A 225 2.21 -24.24 21.08
C GLY A 225 3.00 -25.50 20.71
N TYR A 226 3.19 -25.76 19.40
CA TYR A 226 4.01 -26.86 18.88
C TYR A 226 5.51 -26.50 18.76
N MET A 227 5.84 -25.22 18.72
CA MET A 227 7.23 -24.75 18.58
C MET A 227 8.03 -24.88 19.89
N GLY A 228 9.29 -25.26 19.77
CA GLY A 228 10.30 -25.29 20.81
C GLY A 228 11.37 -24.21 20.62
N GLY A 229 12.60 -24.50 21.06
CA GLY A 229 13.71 -23.55 21.02
C GLY A 229 13.57 -22.40 22.02
N ASP A 230 14.47 -21.42 21.89
CA ASP A 230 14.54 -20.28 22.79
C ASP A 230 13.25 -19.46 22.80
N VAL A 231 12.91 -18.93 23.96
CA VAL A 231 11.84 -17.94 24.08
C VAL A 231 12.36 -16.63 23.52
N VAL A 232 11.82 -16.23 22.37
CA VAL A 232 12.17 -14.98 21.69
C VAL A 232 11.59 -13.79 22.45
N GLU A 233 10.35 -13.95 22.92
CA GLU A 233 9.64 -12.94 23.68
C GLU A 233 8.50 -13.58 24.48
N THR A 234 8.46 -13.26 25.78
CA THR A 234 7.35 -13.59 26.67
C THR A 234 7.23 -12.48 27.71
N THR A 235 6.03 -11.92 27.87
CA THR A 235 5.75 -10.94 28.92
C THR A 235 4.48 -11.36 29.66
N PRO A 236 4.30 -11.02 30.95
CA PRO A 236 3.05 -11.30 31.66
C PRO A 236 1.82 -10.77 30.91
N GLU A 237 1.94 -9.61 30.27
CA GLU A 237 0.91 -9.05 29.41
C GLU A 237 0.60 -9.93 28.19
N LEU A 238 1.64 -10.40 27.48
CA LEU A 238 1.49 -11.29 26.32
C LEU A 238 0.67 -12.54 26.68
N THR A 239 1.06 -13.18 27.78
CA THR A 239 0.43 -14.41 28.25
C THR A 239 -0.98 -14.15 28.78
N ALA A 240 -1.20 -13.06 29.53
CA ALA A 240 -2.50 -12.74 30.09
C ALA A 240 -3.53 -12.31 29.03
N LYS A 241 -3.12 -11.51 28.03
CA LYS A 241 -4.05 -10.96 27.02
C LYS A 241 -4.34 -11.94 25.88
N TRP A 242 -3.35 -12.69 25.42
CA TRP A 242 -3.47 -13.51 24.21
C TRP A 242 -3.08 -14.97 24.40
N ASN A 243 -2.63 -15.37 25.60
CA ASN A 243 -2.14 -16.73 25.85
C ASN A 243 -1.09 -17.18 24.81
N MET A 244 -0.15 -16.29 24.49
CA MET A 244 0.92 -16.53 23.53
C MET A 244 2.29 -16.50 24.21
N THR A 245 3.22 -17.27 23.65
CA THR A 245 4.65 -17.25 23.96
C THR A 245 5.40 -17.39 22.64
N TYR A 246 6.22 -16.41 22.27
CA TYR A 246 6.96 -16.46 21.03
C TYR A 246 8.20 -17.34 21.19
N ARG A 247 8.20 -18.47 20.51
CA ARG A 247 9.27 -19.47 20.54
C ARG A 247 10.00 -19.49 19.20
N ARG A 248 11.31 -19.73 19.24
CA ARG A 248 12.17 -19.64 18.06
C ARG A 248 11.84 -20.70 17.01
N GLY A 249 11.43 -21.90 17.41
CA GLY A 249 11.54 -23.06 16.54
C GLY A 249 12.92 -23.73 16.70
N PRO A 250 13.12 -24.99 16.24
CA PRO A 250 12.19 -25.89 15.56
C PRO A 250 10.99 -26.32 16.43
N LEU A 251 10.14 -27.21 15.91
CA LEU A 251 9.15 -27.96 16.70
C LEU A 251 9.78 -28.58 17.95
N LYS A 252 8.98 -28.71 19.02
CA LYS A 252 9.48 -29.28 20.29
C LYS A 252 9.99 -30.71 20.12
N PRO A 253 10.96 -31.15 20.93
CA PRO A 253 11.43 -32.54 20.91
C PRO A 253 10.32 -33.59 21.12
N GLU A 254 9.28 -33.27 21.91
CA GLU A 254 8.11 -34.13 22.13
C GLU A 254 7.22 -34.30 20.88
N HIS A 255 7.42 -33.46 19.86
CA HIS A 255 6.75 -33.50 18.56
C HIS A 255 7.69 -34.03 17.45
N ALA A 256 8.74 -34.76 17.82
CA ALA A 256 9.66 -35.36 16.85
C ALA A 256 8.91 -36.19 15.80
N GLY A 257 9.22 -35.93 14.52
CA GLY A 257 8.57 -36.57 13.37
C GLY A 257 7.32 -35.85 12.87
N MET A 258 6.77 -34.89 13.62
CA MET A 258 5.76 -33.97 13.09
C MET A 258 6.37 -33.00 12.09
N LYS A 259 5.55 -32.50 11.16
CA LYS A 259 5.94 -31.46 10.21
C LYS A 259 4.85 -30.42 10.04
N VAL A 260 5.25 -29.23 9.64
CA VAL A 260 4.34 -28.22 9.10
C VAL A 260 4.23 -28.44 7.60
N ARG A 261 3.03 -28.72 7.10
CA ARG A 261 2.69 -28.82 5.68
C ARG A 261 2.01 -27.55 5.23
N LEU A 262 2.59 -26.90 4.23
CA LEU A 262 2.04 -25.72 3.59
C LEU A 262 1.75 -26.04 2.13
N THR A 263 0.51 -25.87 1.70
CA THR A 263 0.10 -25.97 0.30
C THR A 263 -0.45 -24.64 -0.18
N VAL A 264 0.09 -24.13 -1.28
CA VAL A 264 -0.43 -22.98 -2.01
C VAL A 264 -0.75 -23.44 -3.42
N ASN A 265 -1.95 -23.16 -3.89
CA ASN A 265 -2.38 -23.40 -5.26
C ASN A 265 -3.05 -22.13 -5.79
N ASN A 266 -2.25 -21.09 -5.98
CA ASN A 266 -2.72 -19.85 -6.59
C ASN A 266 -2.64 -19.98 -8.10
N GLU A 267 -3.68 -19.53 -8.80
CA GLU A 267 -3.69 -19.50 -10.25
C GLU A 267 -3.26 -18.12 -10.76
N TRP A 268 -2.26 -18.10 -11.64
CA TRP A 268 -1.80 -16.88 -12.30
C TRP A 268 -2.54 -16.72 -13.61
N LYS A 269 -3.36 -15.67 -13.68
CA LYS A 269 -4.14 -15.32 -14.88
C LYS A 269 -3.90 -13.87 -15.25
N ARG A 270 -3.76 -13.63 -16.57
CA ARG A 270 -3.91 -12.29 -17.11
C ARG A 270 -5.38 -11.92 -17.06
N VAL A 271 -5.68 -10.78 -16.47
CA VAL A 271 -7.03 -10.24 -16.35
C VAL A 271 -7.04 -8.84 -16.93
N GLU A 272 -8.08 -8.50 -17.67
CA GLU A 272 -8.29 -7.13 -18.13
C GLU A 272 -8.84 -6.30 -16.98
N VAL A 273 -8.20 -5.15 -16.73
CA VAL A 273 -8.55 -4.23 -15.66
C VAL A 273 -8.78 -2.83 -16.22
N PHE A 274 -9.66 -2.06 -15.56
CA PHE A 274 -10.15 -0.80 -16.11
C PHE A 274 -9.88 0.37 -15.18
N ASN A 275 -8.93 1.22 -15.56
CA ASN A 275 -8.85 2.58 -15.04
C ASN A 275 -10.01 3.41 -15.59
N VAL A 276 -10.54 4.31 -14.78
CA VAL A 276 -11.51 5.32 -15.22
C VAL A 276 -10.85 6.69 -15.19
N ILE A 277 -10.83 7.39 -16.33
CA ILE A 277 -10.24 8.71 -16.45
C ILE A 277 -11.31 9.74 -16.81
N GLY A 278 -11.62 10.62 -15.86
CA GLY A 278 -12.46 11.80 -16.08
C GLY A 278 -11.62 13.05 -16.27
N VAL A 279 -11.98 13.91 -17.23
CA VAL A 279 -11.24 15.17 -17.48
C VAL A 279 -12.20 16.35 -17.50
N LEU A 280 -11.95 17.33 -16.63
CA LEU A 280 -12.54 18.66 -16.71
C LEU A 280 -11.56 19.58 -17.42
N LYS A 281 -11.85 19.90 -18.69
CA LYS A 281 -10.95 20.72 -19.51
C LYS A 281 -10.88 22.16 -19.01
N GLY A 282 -9.65 22.63 -18.80
CA GLY A 282 -9.33 24.00 -18.40
C GLY A 282 -9.72 25.03 -19.45
N SER A 283 -9.97 26.26 -18.99
CA SER A 283 -10.40 27.39 -19.82
C SER A 283 -9.24 28.18 -20.43
N HIS A 284 -8.08 28.21 -19.76
CA HIS A 284 -6.93 29.03 -20.17
C HIS A 284 -5.68 28.19 -20.47
N GLU A 285 -5.42 27.17 -19.66
CA GLU A 285 -4.27 26.27 -19.78
C GLU A 285 -4.76 24.81 -19.87
N PRO A 286 -5.53 24.44 -20.93
CA PRO A 286 -6.15 23.12 -21.03
C PRO A 286 -5.16 21.96 -21.16
N ASP A 287 -3.89 22.25 -21.47
CA ASP A 287 -2.75 21.34 -21.60
C ASP A 287 -1.89 21.23 -20.32
N ARG A 288 -2.36 21.83 -19.21
CA ARG A 288 -1.79 21.64 -17.87
C ARG A 288 -2.79 20.92 -17.00
N TYR A 289 -2.31 19.99 -16.18
CA TYR A 289 -3.16 19.07 -15.42
C TYR A 289 -2.92 19.17 -13.92
N SER A 290 -3.98 19.34 -13.15
CA SER A 290 -4.03 18.99 -11.73
C SER A 290 -4.79 17.68 -11.59
N MET A 291 -4.24 16.70 -10.88
CA MET A 291 -4.80 15.36 -10.84
C MET A 291 -5.24 14.95 -9.44
N LEU A 292 -6.45 14.39 -9.38
CA LEU A 292 -6.96 13.61 -8.26
C LEU A 292 -6.98 12.14 -8.64
N GLY A 293 -6.42 11.28 -7.80
CA GLY A 293 -6.35 9.84 -8.06
C GLY A 293 -6.72 9.03 -6.82
N ASN A 294 -7.42 7.92 -7.02
CA ASN A 294 -7.66 6.89 -6.00
C ASN A 294 -7.98 5.55 -6.66
N HIS A 295 -7.49 4.44 -6.13
CA HIS A 295 -7.88 3.12 -6.64
C HIS A 295 -9.32 2.73 -6.28
N HIS A 296 -9.87 1.74 -6.97
CA HIS A 296 -11.23 1.23 -6.72
C HIS A 296 -11.30 -0.26 -6.38
N ASP A 297 -10.24 -1.02 -6.67
CA ASP A 297 -10.14 -2.42 -6.29
C ASP A 297 -9.79 -2.58 -4.82
N ALA A 298 -10.26 -3.68 -4.23
CA ALA A 298 -10.05 -4.01 -2.82
C ALA A 298 -9.94 -5.53 -2.64
N TRP A 299 -9.21 -5.98 -1.62
CA TRP A 299 -9.12 -7.41 -1.26
C TRP A 299 -10.42 -8.04 -0.80
N ALA A 300 -11.28 -7.24 -0.17
CA ALA A 300 -12.56 -7.67 0.41
C ALA A 300 -13.60 -6.57 0.14
N ARG A 301 -14.34 -6.15 1.14
CA ARG A 301 -15.31 -5.05 1.02
C ARG A 301 -14.63 -3.70 0.77
N GLY A 302 -13.43 -3.51 1.32
CA GLY A 302 -12.60 -2.33 1.07
C GLY A 302 -13.25 -1.01 1.45
N THR A 303 -13.98 -1.00 2.56
CA THR A 303 -14.72 0.18 3.01
C THR A 303 -13.76 1.32 3.35
N ILE A 304 -12.67 1.02 4.05
CA ILE A 304 -11.62 1.99 4.34
C ILE A 304 -10.72 2.06 3.11
N ASP A 305 -10.09 0.94 2.78
CA ASP A 305 -9.16 0.82 1.66
C ASP A 305 -9.83 0.13 0.45
N PRO A 306 -10.17 0.84 -0.63
CA PRO A 306 -9.98 2.28 -0.88
C PRO A 306 -11.25 3.14 -0.80
N SER A 307 -12.41 2.52 -0.54
CA SER A 307 -13.71 3.13 -0.85
C SER A 307 -13.97 4.42 -0.08
N SER A 308 -13.34 4.60 1.08
CA SER A 308 -13.45 5.81 1.89
C SER A 308 -12.90 7.06 1.19
N ALA A 309 -12.00 6.90 0.21
CA ALA A 309 -11.49 7.98 -0.64
C ALA A 309 -12.15 8.00 -2.02
N THR A 310 -12.52 6.84 -2.58
CA THR A 310 -13.24 6.77 -3.87
C THR A 310 -14.59 7.48 -3.82
N ALA A 311 -15.38 7.24 -2.77
CA ALA A 311 -16.71 7.83 -2.61
C ALA A 311 -16.68 9.38 -2.63
N PRO A 312 -15.89 10.06 -1.77
CA PRO A 312 -15.82 11.51 -1.82
C PRO A 312 -15.14 12.06 -3.09
N MET A 313 -14.18 11.35 -3.71
CA MET A 313 -13.60 11.80 -4.99
C MET A 313 -14.66 11.83 -6.10
N LEU A 314 -15.53 10.82 -6.16
CA LEU A 314 -16.63 10.78 -7.12
C LEU A 314 -17.65 11.92 -6.88
N GLU A 315 -17.94 12.24 -5.61
CA GLU A 315 -18.78 13.38 -5.25
C GLU A 315 -18.15 14.71 -5.65
N GLN A 316 -16.86 14.90 -5.41
CA GLN A 316 -16.12 16.10 -5.85
C GLN A 316 -16.20 16.27 -7.38
N ALA A 317 -15.97 15.19 -8.13
CA ALA A 317 -16.05 15.22 -9.58
C ALA A 317 -17.46 15.61 -10.08
N TYR A 318 -18.50 15.10 -9.42
CA TYR A 318 -19.88 15.45 -9.73
C TYR A 318 -20.18 16.92 -9.41
N VAL A 319 -19.85 17.41 -8.22
CA VAL A 319 -20.10 18.80 -7.82
C VAL A 319 -19.39 19.78 -8.76
N LEU A 320 -18.10 19.58 -9.00
CA LEU A 320 -17.32 20.42 -9.92
C LEU A 320 -17.88 20.35 -11.34
N GLY A 321 -18.28 19.16 -11.78
CA GLY A 321 -18.92 18.97 -13.07
C GLY A 321 -20.23 19.73 -13.23
N GLN A 322 -21.07 19.77 -12.18
CA GLN A 322 -22.31 20.54 -12.19
C GLN A 322 -22.05 22.05 -12.25
N LEU A 323 -21.01 22.57 -11.58
CA LEU A 323 -20.64 23.98 -11.65
C LEU A 323 -20.25 24.40 -13.07
N VAL A 324 -19.47 23.55 -13.75
CA VAL A 324 -19.09 23.78 -15.16
C VAL A 324 -20.29 23.70 -16.08
N LYS A 325 -21.15 22.68 -15.93
CA LYS A 325 -22.36 22.51 -16.75
C LYS A 325 -23.32 23.69 -16.64
N LYS A 326 -23.42 24.29 -15.45
CA LYS A 326 -24.24 25.48 -15.19
C LYS A 326 -23.59 26.79 -15.67
N GLY A 327 -22.36 26.75 -16.18
CA GLY A 327 -21.61 27.94 -16.58
C GLY A 327 -21.17 28.83 -15.43
N ILE A 328 -21.19 28.32 -14.19
CA ILE A 328 -20.84 29.09 -12.98
C ILE A 328 -19.32 29.23 -12.84
N TRP A 329 -18.60 28.16 -13.18
CA TRP A 329 -17.15 28.08 -12.99
C TRP A 329 -16.54 27.12 -13.99
N ARG A 330 -15.31 27.38 -14.42
CA ARG A 330 -14.48 26.43 -15.18
C ARG A 330 -13.03 26.62 -14.75
N PRO A 331 -12.29 25.54 -14.47
CA PRO A 331 -10.95 25.72 -13.95
C PRO A 331 -10.03 26.37 -14.99
N ARG A 332 -8.97 27.04 -14.54
CA ARG A 332 -7.94 27.63 -15.42
C ARG A 332 -7.16 26.52 -16.13
N ARG A 333 -6.63 25.55 -15.37
CA ARG A 333 -5.97 24.32 -15.84
C ARG A 333 -6.96 23.15 -15.90
N SER A 334 -6.65 22.12 -16.67
CA SER A 334 -7.48 20.92 -16.69
C SER A 334 -7.36 20.14 -15.37
N ILE A 335 -8.47 19.58 -14.90
CA ILE A 335 -8.49 18.67 -13.74
C ILE A 335 -8.72 17.24 -14.24
N ILE A 336 -7.88 16.29 -13.83
CA ILE A 336 -8.05 14.86 -14.12
C ILE A 336 -8.51 14.14 -12.85
N PHE A 337 -9.53 13.30 -12.97
CA PHE A 337 -9.92 12.31 -11.97
C PHE A 337 -9.51 10.92 -12.46
N GLY A 338 -8.57 10.29 -11.78
CA GLY A 338 -8.14 8.91 -12.04
C GLY A 338 -8.72 7.96 -11.01
N VAL A 339 -9.54 7.01 -11.46
CA VAL A 339 -9.97 5.88 -10.64
C VAL A 339 -9.17 4.66 -11.07
N TRP A 340 -8.20 4.26 -10.25
CA TRP A 340 -7.19 3.27 -10.62
C TRP A 340 -7.64 1.84 -10.33
N ALA A 341 -7.29 0.93 -11.23
CA ALA A 341 -7.55 -0.49 -11.06
C ALA A 341 -6.29 -1.23 -10.62
N ALA A 342 -6.47 -2.39 -9.97
CA ALA A 342 -5.38 -3.29 -9.62
C ALA A 342 -4.25 -2.62 -8.80
N GLU A 343 -4.59 -1.68 -7.91
CA GLU A 343 -3.62 -1.13 -6.97
C GLU A 343 -3.19 -2.18 -5.96
N GLU A 344 -4.14 -2.96 -5.46
CA GLU A 344 -3.90 -4.01 -4.49
C GLU A 344 -3.03 -5.13 -5.06
N ILE A 345 -3.06 -5.23 -6.39
CA ILE A 345 -2.28 -6.14 -7.21
C ILE A 345 -1.12 -5.36 -7.85
N ALA A 346 -0.29 -4.78 -6.99
CA ALA A 346 0.99 -4.16 -7.31
C ALA A 346 0.92 -2.79 -8.01
N ILE A 347 -0.04 -1.92 -7.67
CA ILE A 347 -0.10 -0.54 -8.20
C ILE A 347 -0.19 -0.55 -9.74
N ALA A 348 -0.81 -1.59 -10.29
CA ALA A 348 -0.70 -1.89 -11.71
C ALA A 348 -1.42 -0.83 -12.54
N GLY A 349 -2.69 -0.51 -12.26
CA GLY A 349 -3.45 0.40 -13.11
C GLY A 349 -2.83 1.80 -13.22
N SER A 350 -2.42 2.40 -12.12
CA SER A 350 -1.77 3.72 -12.15
C SER A 350 -0.34 3.64 -12.73
N GLY A 351 0.41 2.58 -12.43
CA GLY A 351 1.73 2.30 -13.02
C GLY A 351 1.67 2.24 -14.56
N GLU A 352 0.85 1.33 -15.09
CA GLU A 352 0.67 1.13 -16.54
C GLU A 352 0.17 2.40 -17.24
N TRP A 353 -0.68 3.19 -16.57
CA TRP A 353 -1.19 4.45 -17.13
C TRP A 353 -0.12 5.54 -17.23
N VAL A 354 0.83 5.56 -16.27
CA VAL A 354 1.98 6.46 -16.34
C VAL A 354 2.97 5.98 -17.40
N GLU A 355 3.26 4.69 -17.48
CA GLU A 355 4.15 4.10 -18.49
C GLU A 355 3.63 4.28 -19.92
N ALA A 356 2.30 4.31 -20.12
CA ALA A 356 1.67 4.58 -21.41
C ALA A 356 1.95 6.00 -21.95
N ARG A 357 2.53 6.90 -21.15
CA ARG A 357 2.89 8.26 -21.58
C ARG A 357 4.41 8.44 -21.67
N PRO A 358 4.95 8.89 -22.82
CA PRO A 358 6.38 9.15 -22.94
C PRO A 358 6.80 10.23 -21.93
N SER A 359 7.70 9.90 -21.01
CA SER A 359 8.16 10.81 -19.95
C SER A 359 9.25 11.77 -20.44
N PHE A 360 9.19 13.00 -19.91
CA PHE A 360 10.31 13.95 -19.80
C PHE A 360 10.62 14.08 -18.29
N VAL A 361 11.89 13.95 -17.89
CA VAL A 361 12.39 13.81 -16.51
C VAL A 361 12.84 15.18 -15.96
N PRO A 362 12.38 15.66 -14.78
CA PRO A 362 13.08 15.38 -13.50
C PRO A 362 12.25 15.35 -12.18
N TYR A 363 12.93 14.85 -11.14
CA TYR A 363 12.68 14.66 -9.68
C TYR A 363 11.45 15.22 -8.91
N ALA A 364 11.01 14.39 -7.94
CA ALA A 364 9.98 14.58 -6.89
C ALA A 364 10.25 15.71 -5.89
N SER A 365 9.21 16.45 -5.46
CA SER A 365 9.41 17.73 -4.77
C SER A 365 8.76 17.90 -3.37
N PRO A 366 9.59 18.18 -2.33
CA PRO A 366 9.24 18.99 -1.16
C PRO A 366 8.54 20.33 -1.47
N SER A 367 8.52 20.78 -2.73
CA SER A 367 7.98 22.08 -3.14
C SER A 367 6.47 22.24 -2.93
N LEU A 368 5.74 21.15 -2.68
CA LEU A 368 4.31 21.18 -2.37
C LEU A 368 4.01 21.33 -0.87
N LYS A 369 5.02 21.33 0.02
CA LYS A 369 4.80 21.43 1.47
C LYS A 369 4.02 22.69 1.85
N ASN A 370 4.45 23.85 1.36
CA ASN A 370 3.74 25.10 1.60
C ASN A 370 2.32 25.14 1.01
N THR A 371 2.13 24.54 -0.17
CA THR A 371 0.78 24.37 -0.75
C THR A 371 -0.12 23.54 0.17
N PHE A 372 0.42 22.49 0.80
CA PHE A 372 -0.33 21.69 1.77
C PHE A 372 -0.72 22.48 3.02
N TYR A 373 0.19 23.28 3.59
CA TYR A 373 -0.12 24.13 4.74
C TYR A 373 -1.18 25.18 4.42
N THR A 374 -1.12 25.83 3.25
CA THR A 374 -2.14 26.78 2.82
C THR A 374 -3.52 26.13 2.73
N ALA A 375 -3.61 24.94 2.14
CA ALA A 375 -4.88 24.21 2.08
C ALA A 375 -5.39 23.81 3.48
N ALA A 376 -4.51 23.30 4.35
CA ALA A 376 -4.86 22.94 5.73
C ALA A 376 -5.31 24.15 6.57
N GLN A 377 -4.77 25.34 6.31
CA GLN A 377 -5.20 26.57 6.97
C GLN A 377 -6.61 27.03 6.55
N LEU A 378 -7.03 26.70 5.32
CA LEU A 378 -8.35 27.11 4.78
C LEU A 378 -9.48 26.15 5.15
N VAL A 379 -9.17 24.92 5.60
CA VAL A 379 -10.17 23.91 5.95
C VAL A 379 -10.54 24.01 7.44
N PRO A 380 -11.83 24.18 7.79
CA PRO A 380 -12.27 24.23 9.19
C PRO A 380 -12.30 22.84 9.86
N HIS A 381 -11.87 22.77 11.11
CA HIS A 381 -11.93 21.62 12.02
C HIS A 381 -12.50 22.04 13.39
N GLY A 382 -13.82 21.93 13.57
CA GLY A 382 -14.47 22.38 14.81
C GLY A 382 -14.43 23.90 14.92
N ASN A 383 -13.92 24.43 16.04
CA ASN A 383 -13.73 25.88 16.25
C ASN A 383 -12.36 26.39 15.78
N GLN A 384 -11.55 25.54 15.14
CA GLN A 384 -10.21 25.85 14.65
C GLN A 384 -10.04 25.44 13.18
N THR A 385 -8.87 25.68 12.60
CA THR A 385 -8.47 25.21 11.27
C THR A 385 -7.84 23.81 11.32
N LEU A 386 -7.78 23.12 10.19
CA LEU A 386 -7.14 21.80 10.10
C LEU A 386 -5.64 21.89 10.43
N LEU A 387 -4.97 23.00 10.09
CA LEU A 387 -3.56 23.21 10.46
C LEU A 387 -3.37 23.35 11.98
N GLU A 388 -4.26 24.04 12.68
CA GLU A 388 -4.23 24.18 14.14
C GLU A 388 -4.46 22.84 14.83
N PHE A 389 -5.47 22.08 14.39
CA PHE A 389 -5.70 20.72 14.86
C PHE A 389 -4.47 19.82 14.63
N TRP A 390 -3.86 19.90 13.44
CA TRP A 390 -2.69 19.09 13.11
C TRP A 390 -1.48 19.41 13.98
N ARG A 391 -1.26 20.70 14.29
CA ARG A 391 -0.24 21.14 15.27
C ARG A 391 -0.49 20.53 16.65
N GLU A 392 -1.72 20.60 17.15
CA GLU A 392 -2.07 20.01 18.45
C GLU A 392 -1.84 18.49 18.47
N PHE A 393 -2.25 17.80 17.40
CA PHE A 393 -2.12 16.34 17.26
C PHE A 393 -0.65 15.88 17.31
N GLU A 394 0.24 16.58 16.61
CA GLU A 394 1.68 16.30 16.59
C GLU A 394 2.45 16.99 17.74
N ASN A 395 1.78 17.71 18.63
CA ASN A 395 2.37 18.47 19.74
C ASN A 395 3.40 19.53 19.29
N VAL A 396 3.05 20.30 18.26
CA VAL A 396 3.88 21.36 17.66
C VAL A 396 3.35 22.74 18.06
N ILE A 397 4.19 23.58 18.67
CA ILE A 397 3.82 24.92 19.16
C ILE A 397 4.09 25.96 18.06
N ALA A 398 3.11 26.84 17.79
CA ALA A 398 3.28 27.95 16.85
C ALA A 398 4.48 28.84 17.21
N PRO A 399 5.25 29.39 16.24
CA PRO A 399 4.96 29.42 14.81
C PRO A 399 5.40 28.16 14.03
N ALA A 400 5.96 27.14 14.69
CA ALA A 400 6.44 25.94 14.02
C ALA A 400 5.31 25.22 13.27
N LEU A 401 5.65 24.55 12.17
CA LEU A 401 4.73 23.78 11.34
C LEU A 401 4.93 22.28 11.58
N PRO A 402 3.86 21.49 11.61
CA PRO A 402 3.95 20.04 11.74
C PRO A 402 4.58 19.43 10.48
N ASP A 403 5.31 18.33 10.64
CA ASP A 403 6.14 17.77 9.57
C ASP A 403 5.32 17.13 8.44
N VAL A 404 5.46 17.64 7.22
CA VAL A 404 5.01 16.95 6.00
C VAL A 404 6.04 15.88 5.64
N ARG A 405 5.64 14.61 5.87
CA ARG A 405 6.46 13.43 5.58
C ARG A 405 6.64 13.25 4.07
N LEU A 406 7.80 12.70 3.68
CA LEU A 406 8.03 12.30 2.28
C LEU A 406 7.06 11.19 1.89
N THR A 407 6.60 11.22 0.64
CA THR A 407 5.81 10.11 0.08
C THR A 407 6.60 8.82 0.13
N HIS A 408 5.94 7.71 0.43
CA HIS A 408 6.52 6.37 0.47
C HIS A 408 5.87 5.47 -0.58
N GLY A 409 6.53 4.34 -0.86
CA GLY A 409 6.24 3.39 -1.93
C GLY A 409 4.94 2.58 -1.83
N GLY A 410 3.87 3.06 -1.20
CA GLY A 410 2.72 2.22 -0.81
C GLY A 410 1.36 2.58 -1.39
N ALA A 411 1.29 3.42 -2.43
CA ALA A 411 0.02 3.78 -3.08
C ALA A 411 0.27 4.30 -4.51
N ASP A 412 -0.80 4.58 -5.25
CA ASP A 412 -0.77 5.02 -6.65
C ASP A 412 0.14 6.22 -6.93
N ASN A 413 0.40 7.08 -5.94
CA ASN A 413 1.32 8.22 -6.09
C ASN A 413 2.75 7.81 -6.48
N ASN A 414 3.12 6.53 -6.33
CA ASN A 414 4.46 6.03 -6.64
C ASN A 414 4.87 6.27 -8.09
N ALA A 415 4.00 5.89 -9.04
CA ALA A 415 4.29 6.02 -10.46
C ALA A 415 4.46 7.49 -10.85
N PHE A 416 3.65 8.37 -10.26
CA PHE A 416 3.76 9.80 -10.47
C PHE A 416 5.08 10.35 -9.91
N ASN A 417 5.39 10.07 -8.65
CA ASN A 417 6.51 10.73 -7.96
C ASN A 417 7.87 10.13 -8.33
N PHE A 418 7.98 8.79 -8.34
CA PHE A 418 9.27 8.10 -8.49
C PHE A 418 9.59 7.73 -9.94
N TYR A 419 8.59 7.44 -10.78
CA TYR A 419 8.81 7.13 -12.19
C TYR A 419 8.72 8.40 -13.06
N ALA A 420 7.62 9.16 -12.97
CA ALA A 420 7.39 10.32 -13.83
C ALA A 420 7.95 11.66 -13.31
N GLY A 421 8.37 11.74 -12.04
CA GLY A 421 8.84 13.00 -11.44
C GLY A 421 7.75 14.06 -11.24
N ILE A 422 6.49 13.64 -11.19
CA ILE A 422 5.34 14.53 -10.97
C ILE A 422 5.17 14.74 -9.46
N PRO A 423 5.18 16.00 -8.97
CA PRO A 423 4.91 16.31 -7.58
C PRO A 423 3.55 15.75 -7.12
N ALA A 424 3.56 14.94 -6.07
CA ALA A 424 2.38 14.26 -5.54
C ALA A 424 2.21 14.46 -4.04
N VAL A 425 0.96 14.44 -3.58
CA VAL A 425 0.57 14.50 -2.17
C VAL A 425 -0.40 13.36 -1.90
N ALA A 426 -0.17 12.61 -0.83
CA ALA A 426 -1.08 11.58 -0.32
C ALA A 426 -1.61 12.02 1.05
N LEU A 427 -2.91 11.86 1.28
CA LEU A 427 -3.59 12.33 2.49
C LEU A 427 -4.29 11.18 3.18
N THR A 428 -4.13 11.12 4.51
CA THR A 428 -4.89 10.20 5.36
C THR A 428 -5.12 10.84 6.72
N PHE A 429 -6.32 10.61 7.27
CA PHE A 429 -6.47 10.68 8.72
C PHE A 429 -5.97 9.35 9.30
N ARG A 430 -5.33 9.41 10.46
CA ARG A 430 -4.80 8.24 11.14
C ARG A 430 -5.20 8.26 12.61
N PRO A 431 -5.32 7.08 13.26
CA PRO A 431 -5.51 7.02 14.70
C PRO A 431 -4.37 7.73 15.44
N ASP A 432 -4.67 8.23 16.64
CA ASP A 432 -3.68 8.87 17.52
C ASP A 432 -2.49 7.94 17.75
N PRO A 433 -1.28 8.28 17.29
CA PRO A 433 -0.10 7.42 17.43
C PRO A 433 0.32 7.23 18.88
N LYS A 434 -0.18 8.06 19.82
CA LYS A 434 0.02 7.87 21.27
C LYS A 434 -0.86 6.75 21.82
N LYS A 435 -1.96 6.42 21.15
CA LYS A 435 -2.92 5.39 21.57
C LYS A 435 -2.74 4.07 20.82
N TYR A 436 -2.37 4.13 19.54
CA TYR A 436 -2.31 2.95 18.67
C TYR A 436 -1.04 2.95 17.80
N SER A 437 -0.44 1.78 17.63
CA SER A 437 0.85 1.59 16.94
C SER A 437 0.73 1.18 15.47
N ALA A 438 -0.47 0.83 15.00
CA ALA A 438 -0.77 0.40 13.63
C ALA A 438 -1.70 1.40 12.91
N THR A 439 -1.76 1.32 11.56
CA THR A 439 -2.65 2.16 10.73
C THR A 439 -4.11 1.96 11.13
N TYR A 440 -4.60 0.72 11.08
CA TYR A 440 -5.86 0.24 11.65
C TYR A 440 -5.89 -1.30 11.60
N ALA A 441 -6.69 -1.93 12.46
CA ALA A 441 -6.58 -3.38 12.70
C ALA A 441 -7.21 -4.26 11.62
N SER A 442 -8.22 -3.75 10.89
CA SER A 442 -8.96 -4.50 9.87
C SER A 442 -8.31 -4.50 8.49
N TYR A 443 -7.16 -3.86 8.30
CA TYR A 443 -6.45 -3.73 7.02
C TYR A 443 -6.36 -5.04 6.23
N HIS A 444 -6.90 -5.03 5.00
CA HIS A 444 -6.99 -6.13 4.03
C HIS A 444 -7.69 -7.40 4.54
N THR A 445 -8.52 -7.27 5.57
CA THR A 445 -9.33 -8.38 6.12
C THR A 445 -10.77 -8.29 5.62
N ALA A 446 -11.53 -9.37 5.79
CA ALA A 446 -12.97 -9.35 5.57
C ALA A 446 -13.74 -8.42 6.52
N TYR A 447 -13.09 -7.91 7.58
CA TYR A 447 -13.70 -7.02 8.57
C TYR A 447 -13.66 -5.54 8.19
N GLU A 448 -13.15 -5.17 7.01
CA GLU A 448 -13.29 -3.82 6.46
C GLU A 448 -14.70 -3.51 5.96
N THR A 449 -15.66 -3.47 6.87
CA THR A 449 -17.07 -3.29 6.56
C THR A 449 -17.55 -1.85 6.79
N VAL A 450 -18.66 -1.49 6.15
CA VAL A 450 -19.39 -0.23 6.41
C VAL A 450 -19.76 -0.11 7.88
N ASP A 451 -20.19 -1.22 8.49
CA ASP A 451 -20.51 -1.28 9.91
C ASP A 451 -19.32 -0.91 10.81
N LEU A 452 -18.12 -1.49 10.56
CA LEU A 452 -16.92 -1.14 11.31
C LEU A 452 -16.57 0.34 11.15
N TYR A 453 -16.69 0.86 9.93
CA TYR A 453 -16.40 2.26 9.61
C TYR A 453 -17.32 3.22 10.38
N GLU A 454 -18.63 3.02 10.28
CA GLU A 454 -19.65 3.88 10.88
C GLU A 454 -19.70 3.78 12.40
N ARG A 455 -19.31 2.65 12.99
CA ARG A 455 -19.35 2.51 14.45
C ARG A 455 -18.08 2.99 15.13
N PHE A 456 -16.92 2.80 14.51
CA PHE A 456 -15.64 2.96 15.21
C PHE A 456 -14.61 3.85 14.52
N ILE A 457 -14.67 4.02 13.20
CA ILE A 457 -13.64 4.76 12.45
C ILE A 457 -14.04 6.22 12.26
N ASP A 458 -15.19 6.47 11.63
CA ASP A 458 -15.67 7.82 11.32
C ASP A 458 -17.20 7.89 11.32
N LYS A 459 -17.77 7.87 12.53
CA LYS A 459 -19.20 7.69 12.76
C LYS A 459 -20.12 8.70 12.08
N ASP A 460 -19.66 9.92 11.89
CA ASP A 460 -20.40 11.00 11.25
C ASP A 460 -19.81 11.40 9.88
N TYR A 461 -18.88 10.59 9.35
CA TYR A 461 -18.16 10.84 8.11
C TYR A 461 -17.41 12.19 8.11
N SER A 462 -17.13 12.77 9.29
CA SER A 462 -16.49 14.07 9.40
C SER A 462 -15.02 14.03 9.00
N GLY A 463 -14.31 12.94 9.31
CA GLY A 463 -12.95 12.69 8.86
C GLY A 463 -12.86 12.58 7.33
N MET A 464 -13.71 11.74 6.74
CA MET A 464 -13.85 11.57 5.29
C MET A 464 -14.13 12.90 4.61
N LYS A 465 -15.14 13.64 5.11
CA LYS A 465 -15.51 14.96 4.58
C LYS A 465 -14.36 15.94 4.63
N ARG A 466 -13.61 16.01 5.73
CA ARG A 466 -12.46 16.91 5.87
C ARG A 466 -11.34 16.52 4.91
N CYS A 467 -11.06 15.22 4.78
CA CYS A 467 -10.04 14.73 3.86
C CYS A 467 -10.38 15.14 2.42
N ALA A 468 -11.64 14.91 2.03
CA ALA A 468 -12.19 15.31 0.74
C ALA A 468 -12.09 16.82 0.50
N GLN A 469 -12.44 17.64 1.50
CA GLN A 469 -12.34 19.09 1.40
C GLN A 469 -10.89 19.56 1.24
N THR A 470 -9.94 19.01 2.00
CA THR A 470 -8.52 19.34 1.86
C THR A 470 -7.99 18.96 0.47
N GLN A 471 -8.32 17.76 0.01
CA GLN A 471 -7.95 17.26 -1.32
C GLN A 471 -8.53 18.15 -2.44
N LEU A 472 -9.79 18.55 -2.32
CA LEU A 472 -10.46 19.44 -3.26
C LEU A 472 -9.81 20.83 -3.28
N VAL A 473 -9.54 21.41 -2.11
CA VAL A 473 -8.90 22.73 -2.00
C VAL A 473 -7.52 22.72 -2.63
N LEU A 474 -6.71 21.67 -2.41
CA LEU A 474 -5.39 21.52 -3.06
C LEU A 474 -5.51 21.49 -4.58
N THR A 475 -6.46 20.70 -5.09
CA THR A 475 -6.70 20.56 -6.52
C THR A 475 -7.12 21.88 -7.13
N LEU A 476 -8.08 22.56 -6.51
CA LEU A 476 -8.54 23.87 -6.97
C LEU A 476 -7.40 24.88 -6.92
N TYR A 477 -6.62 24.94 -5.84
CA TYR A 477 -5.51 25.86 -5.70
C TYR A 477 -4.46 25.65 -6.80
N LEU A 478 -4.07 24.40 -7.10
CA LEU A 478 -3.15 24.09 -8.20
C LEU A 478 -3.75 24.34 -9.59
N SER A 479 -5.05 24.09 -9.75
CA SER A 479 -5.73 24.27 -11.03
C SER A 479 -6.04 25.74 -11.36
N GLU A 480 -6.23 26.59 -10.35
CA GLU A 480 -6.66 27.99 -10.49
C GLU A 480 -5.52 28.99 -10.36
N ALA A 481 -4.47 28.69 -9.60
CA ALA A 481 -3.41 29.65 -9.32
C ALA A 481 -2.72 30.13 -10.60
N GLU A 482 -2.64 31.43 -10.82
CA GLU A 482 -1.97 31.99 -12.01
C GLU A 482 -0.49 31.59 -12.05
N LEU A 483 0.20 31.73 -10.91
CA LEU A 483 1.53 31.19 -10.67
C LEU A 483 1.43 29.92 -9.82
N LEU A 484 2.09 28.85 -10.25
CA LEU A 484 2.08 27.60 -9.49
C LEU A 484 2.72 27.82 -8.10
N PRO A 485 2.05 27.41 -7.02
CA PRO A 485 2.45 27.69 -5.64
C PRO A 485 3.59 26.76 -5.15
N TYR A 486 4.58 26.49 -6.01
CA TYR A 486 5.73 25.67 -5.67
C TYR A 486 6.76 26.50 -4.90
N ASN A 487 7.22 25.98 -3.76
CA ASN A 487 8.31 26.59 -3.02
C ASN A 487 9.61 25.79 -3.18
N MET A 488 10.54 26.31 -3.99
CA MET A 488 11.84 25.66 -4.22
C MET A 488 12.79 25.76 -3.02
N MET A 489 12.53 26.67 -2.07
CA MET A 489 13.30 26.75 -0.82
C MET A 489 13.08 25.52 0.06
N ASP A 490 11.83 25.01 0.13
CA ASP A 490 11.52 23.78 0.88
C ASP A 490 12.30 22.58 0.33
N LEU A 491 12.53 22.55 -0.99
CA LEU A 491 13.37 21.54 -1.64
C LEU A 491 14.85 21.72 -1.28
N GLY A 492 15.35 22.95 -1.26
CA GLY A 492 16.71 23.25 -0.78
C GLY A 492 16.94 22.79 0.66
N ASP A 493 16.01 23.09 1.56
CA ASP A 493 16.07 22.69 2.98
C ASP A 493 16.02 21.16 3.15
N ALA A 494 15.19 20.47 2.36
CA ALA A 494 15.12 19.02 2.38
C ALA A 494 16.42 18.37 1.89
N LEU A 495 17.04 18.88 0.82
CA LEU A 495 18.33 18.41 0.31
C LEU A 495 19.44 18.64 1.33
N SER A 496 19.47 19.82 1.96
CA SER A 496 20.43 20.14 3.03
C SER A 496 20.29 19.19 4.22
N THR A 497 19.06 18.93 4.66
CA THR A 497 18.77 17.97 5.73
C THR A 497 19.20 16.55 5.35
N ALA A 498 18.93 16.12 4.12
CA ALA A 498 19.32 14.79 3.64
C ALA A 498 20.84 14.63 3.60
N TYR A 499 21.56 15.64 3.10
CA TYR A 499 23.02 15.65 3.10
C TYR A 499 23.60 15.59 4.52
N GLY A 500 23.09 16.40 5.47
CA GLY A 500 23.54 16.36 6.86
C GLY A 500 23.31 15.01 7.55
N LYS A 501 22.28 14.25 7.13
CA LYS A 501 22.07 12.86 7.59
C LYS A 501 22.99 11.84 6.90
N LEU A 502 23.44 12.14 5.69
CA LEU A 502 24.29 11.26 4.88
C LEU A 502 25.77 11.41 5.26
N GLU A 503 26.23 12.64 5.47
CA GLU A 503 27.64 12.97 5.69
C GLU A 503 28.32 12.15 6.81
N PRO A 504 27.72 11.98 8.01
CA PRO A 504 28.33 11.17 9.07
C PRO A 504 28.55 9.71 8.65
N LYS A 505 27.67 9.15 7.81
CA LYS A 505 27.74 7.77 7.32
C LYS A 505 28.88 7.54 6.33
N PHE A 506 29.42 8.60 5.74
CA PHE A 506 30.58 8.53 4.84
C PHE A 506 31.93 8.62 5.57
N THR A 507 31.94 8.93 6.87
CA THR A 507 33.17 8.99 7.67
C THR A 507 34.05 7.73 7.56
N PRO A 508 33.51 6.50 7.61
CA PRO A 508 34.32 5.28 7.45
C PRO A 508 34.94 5.10 6.06
N TYR A 509 34.49 5.85 5.06
CA TYR A 509 34.92 5.73 3.67
C TYR A 509 35.87 6.86 3.23
N LYS A 510 36.27 7.76 4.13
CA LYS A 510 37.17 8.89 3.83
C LYS A 510 38.49 8.44 3.21
N ASP A 511 39.01 7.28 3.62
CA ASP A 511 40.27 6.73 3.10
C ASP A 511 40.11 6.05 1.72
N HIS A 512 38.88 5.95 1.19
CA HIS A 512 38.57 5.25 -0.06
C HIS A 512 38.42 6.21 -1.25
N THR A 513 38.98 7.43 -1.19
CA THR A 513 38.86 8.47 -2.23
C THR A 513 37.41 8.88 -2.57
N ILE A 514 36.45 8.59 -1.70
CA ILE A 514 35.05 9.01 -1.85
C ILE A 514 34.90 10.40 -1.21
N ASP A 515 34.82 11.43 -2.03
CA ASP A 515 34.53 12.80 -1.62
C ASP A 515 33.08 13.15 -1.99
N ILE A 516 32.24 13.37 -0.98
CA ILE A 516 30.84 13.80 -1.17
C ILE A 516 30.68 15.33 -1.26
N GLY A 517 31.79 16.08 -1.06
CA GLY A 517 31.98 17.50 -1.35
C GLY A 517 30.96 18.50 -0.77
N GLU A 518 31.43 19.60 -0.17
CA GLU A 518 30.56 20.77 0.13
C GLU A 518 29.93 21.38 -1.15
N LYS A 519 30.46 21.06 -2.33
CA LYS A 519 30.14 21.70 -3.62
C LYS A 519 28.83 21.27 -4.30
N MET A 520 28.16 20.19 -3.87
CA MET A 520 26.86 19.81 -4.47
C MET A 520 25.70 20.72 -4.01
N LEU A 521 25.76 21.24 -2.78
CA LEU A 521 24.67 22.03 -2.18
C LEU A 521 24.73 23.52 -2.51
N VAL A 522 25.96 24.04 -2.61
CA VAL A 522 26.23 25.47 -2.77
C VAL A 522 25.60 26.09 -4.05
N PRO A 523 25.63 25.44 -5.23
CA PRO A 523 24.99 26.00 -6.43
C PRO A 523 23.45 26.05 -6.34
N PHE A 524 22.83 25.06 -5.69
CA PHE A 524 21.37 24.99 -5.57
C PHE A 524 20.84 26.01 -4.55
N LEU A 525 21.58 26.22 -3.45
CA LEU A 525 21.23 27.20 -2.41
C LEU A 525 21.56 28.65 -2.83
N LEU A 526 22.62 28.88 -3.62
CA LEU A 526 23.00 30.23 -4.07
C LEU A 526 22.35 30.66 -5.39
N GLY A 527 21.87 29.72 -6.23
CA GLY A 527 21.21 30.03 -7.51
C GLY A 527 19.87 30.76 -7.38
N GLY A 528 19.27 30.79 -6.19
CA GLY A 528 18.07 31.60 -5.88
C GLY A 528 18.37 33.08 -5.54
N LEU A 529 19.63 33.47 -5.38
CA LEU A 529 20.01 34.82 -4.93
C LEU A 529 20.62 35.71 -6.03
N THR A 530 20.86 35.21 -7.25
CA THR A 530 21.63 35.96 -8.26
C THR A 530 20.86 36.41 -9.50
N HIS A 531 19.56 36.12 -9.62
CA HIS A 531 18.73 36.66 -10.70
C HIS A 531 17.40 37.23 -10.17
N HIS A 532 17.49 38.44 -9.61
CA HIS A 532 16.38 39.38 -9.53
C HIS A 532 16.80 40.72 -10.12
#